data_AF-A0A4V3S4K2-F1
#
_entry.id   AF-A0A4V3S4K2-F1
#
_cell.length_a   1.000
_cell.length_b   1.000
_cell.length_c   1.000
_cell.angle_alpha   90.00
_cell.angle_beta   90.00
_cell.angle_gamma   90.00
#
_symmetry.space_group_name_H-M   'P 1'
#
loop_
_entity.id
_entity.type
_entity.pdbx_description
1 polymer ?
#
loop_
_entity_poly.entity_id
_entity_poly.type
_entity_poly.pdbx_seq_one_letter_code
_entity_poly.pdbx_strand_id
1 'polypeptide(L)'
;MSALGSQADPSATGREWRTLVGRRTVLTVAHTITYAKRLVDILSLVDDDFRVQVAFTAPPHVFGDEVPRFLERLGCAVLPWEEAVRLPFDVAVAAGPKGVERLSAPLITLPHGAAYLKLVPSATEPGVAGLRRTDLAPGGKLPAALVMPHHADLAELARQCPEAVPLAHVVGDPVYDRMSVSLPLRERYRAALGLRGSQKLVVVASTWGARSSFGRFESLLPRLLSELPADEYRCVVLAHPNVWSGHGAWQVRSWLRRCARLGISLLPPEAEWRSVLIAADWIIGDHGSVTLYGTLTPAPILLASSPAGDINPASPAATLALTAPALSPVHPLADQLRYAAAEYRREEYTEISARITSEPGRFHRNMRRLLYRTLGLGQPAHPPVTAQLPAPPPLSAWPTAGQEVPA
;
A
#
# COMPACT_ATOMS: atom_id res chain seq x y z
N MET A 1 11.21 -44.55 26.94
CA MET A 1 11.80 -45.80 26.43
C MET A 1 11.65 -45.80 24.92
N SER A 2 12.75 -46.07 24.24
CA SER A 2 12.89 -46.17 22.78
C SER A 2 11.96 -47.22 22.18
N ALA A 3 11.37 -46.90 21.03
CA ALA A 3 10.98 -47.88 20.04
C ALA A 3 11.17 -47.26 18.65
N LEU A 4 12.42 -47.30 18.18
CA LEU A 4 12.78 -47.24 16.77
C LEU A 4 12.18 -48.45 16.03
N GLY A 5 11.67 -48.22 14.82
CA GLY A 5 11.56 -49.29 13.83
C GLY A 5 10.36 -49.21 12.90
N SER A 6 10.30 -48.19 12.03
CA SER A 6 9.65 -48.31 10.72
C SER A 6 10.05 -47.11 9.88
N GLN A 7 10.67 -47.35 8.73
CA GLN A 7 10.96 -46.33 7.71
C GLN A 7 9.63 -45.74 7.21
N ALA A 8 9.26 -44.58 7.72
CA ALA A 8 8.21 -43.75 7.16
C ALA A 8 8.87 -42.60 6.40
N ASP A 9 8.45 -42.44 5.15
CA ASP A 9 8.82 -41.34 4.25
C ASP A 9 8.69 -39.98 4.97
N PRO A 10 9.76 -39.16 5.06
CA PRO A 10 9.74 -37.87 5.76
C PRO A 10 8.80 -36.83 5.12
N SER A 11 8.11 -37.16 4.02
CA SER A 11 7.10 -36.32 3.38
C SER A 11 5.72 -36.30 4.10
N ALA A 12 5.47 -37.21 5.04
CA ALA A 12 4.12 -37.49 5.55
C ALA A 12 3.72 -36.78 6.86
N THR A 13 4.67 -36.40 7.73
CA THR A 13 4.35 -35.99 9.11
C THR A 13 3.75 -34.58 9.25
N GLY A 14 3.87 -33.72 8.23
CA GLY A 14 3.23 -32.39 8.21
C GLY A 14 1.79 -32.39 7.68
N ARG A 15 1.32 -33.50 7.08
CA ARG A 15 -0.01 -33.61 6.44
C ARG A 15 -1.10 -34.16 7.36
N GLU A 16 -0.74 -34.74 8.50
CA GLU A 16 -1.63 -35.55 9.34
C GLU A 16 -2.76 -34.75 10.02
N TRP A 17 -2.60 -33.43 10.15
CA TRP A 17 -3.55 -32.56 10.88
C TRP A 17 -4.43 -31.69 9.98
N ARG A 18 -4.30 -31.78 8.64
CA ARG A 18 -5.14 -30.98 7.72
C ARG A 18 -6.47 -31.68 7.48
N THR A 19 -7.55 -31.14 8.03
CA THR A 19 -8.93 -31.60 7.77
C THR A 19 -9.30 -31.50 6.29
N LEU A 20 -8.79 -30.48 5.60
CA LEU A 20 -9.09 -30.22 4.19
C LEU A 20 -7.85 -30.52 3.29
N VAL A 21 -7.85 -31.68 2.59
CA VAL A 21 -6.71 -32.24 1.81
C VAL A 21 -6.75 -32.08 0.26
N GLY A 22 -5.66 -31.78 -0.44
CA GLY A 22 -5.70 -31.69 -1.93
C GLY A 22 -6.39 -30.43 -2.47
N ARG A 23 -6.26 -29.33 -1.73
CA ARG A 23 -6.71 -27.98 -2.08
C ARG A 23 -5.59 -27.30 -2.85
N ARG A 24 -5.92 -26.41 -3.79
CA ARG A 24 -4.91 -25.57 -4.44
C ARG A 24 -4.34 -24.59 -3.43
N THR A 25 -3.03 -24.43 -3.44
CA THR A 25 -2.29 -23.67 -2.44
C THR A 25 -1.79 -22.35 -3.01
N VAL A 26 -2.10 -21.24 -2.33
CA VAL A 26 -1.62 -19.90 -2.66
C VAL A 26 -0.68 -19.43 -1.56
N LEU A 27 0.56 -19.13 -1.90
CA LEU A 27 1.51 -18.49 -0.99
C LEU A 27 1.52 -16.97 -1.20
N THR A 28 1.16 -16.22 -0.16
CA THR A 28 1.25 -14.76 -0.17
C THR A 28 2.55 -14.30 0.49
N VAL A 29 3.40 -13.59 -0.26
CA VAL A 29 4.74 -13.19 0.16
C VAL A 29 4.76 -11.70 0.53
N ALA A 30 4.82 -11.42 1.83
CA ALA A 30 4.76 -10.06 2.36
C ALA A 30 6.14 -9.60 2.87
N HIS A 31 6.83 -8.73 2.13
CA HIS A 31 8.14 -8.20 2.57
C HIS A 31 8.05 -7.01 3.52
N THR A 32 6.96 -6.24 3.45
CA THR A 32 6.72 -5.04 4.26
C THR A 32 5.23 -4.91 4.55
N ILE A 33 4.86 -4.07 5.53
CA ILE A 33 3.45 -3.76 5.81
C ILE A 33 2.76 -3.16 4.57
N THR A 34 3.45 -2.32 3.80
CA THR A 34 2.90 -1.77 2.55
C THR A 34 2.52 -2.88 1.57
N TYR A 35 3.36 -3.92 1.47
CA TYR A 35 3.15 -5.03 0.54
C TYR A 35 2.03 -5.94 1.06
N ALA A 36 2.05 -6.25 2.35
CA ALA A 36 1.00 -7.03 3.00
C ALA A 36 -0.38 -6.40 2.78
N LYS A 37 -0.53 -5.08 3.01
CA LYS A 37 -1.79 -4.36 2.80
C LYS A 37 -2.28 -4.42 1.35
N ARG A 38 -1.35 -4.35 0.37
CA ARG A 38 -1.69 -4.53 -1.05
C ARG A 38 -2.19 -5.95 -1.33
N LEU A 39 -1.52 -6.95 -0.76
CA LEU A 39 -1.86 -8.36 -0.97
C LEU A 39 -3.19 -8.74 -0.31
N VAL A 40 -3.55 -8.10 0.81
CA VAL A 40 -4.85 -8.30 1.47
C VAL A 40 -6.03 -7.96 0.53
N ASP A 41 -5.90 -6.97 -0.35
CA ASP A 41 -6.95 -6.65 -1.33
C ASP A 41 -7.18 -7.78 -2.35
N ILE A 42 -6.21 -8.70 -2.54
CA ILE A 42 -6.31 -9.86 -3.44
C ILE A 42 -6.91 -11.07 -2.73
N LEU A 43 -6.74 -11.18 -1.40
CA LEU A 43 -7.19 -12.35 -0.63
C LEU A 43 -8.70 -12.56 -0.73
N SER A 44 -9.47 -11.46 -0.75
CA SER A 44 -10.93 -11.51 -0.88
C SER A 44 -11.42 -12.21 -2.16
N LEU A 45 -10.55 -12.39 -3.16
CA LEU A 45 -10.90 -13.04 -4.42
C LEU A 45 -11.08 -14.55 -4.31
N VAL A 46 -10.64 -15.15 -3.20
CA VAL A 46 -10.78 -16.59 -2.92
C VAL A 46 -11.69 -16.87 -1.73
N ASP A 47 -12.38 -15.84 -1.21
CA ASP A 47 -13.39 -16.00 -0.16
C ASP A 47 -14.46 -17.02 -0.59
N ASP A 48 -14.95 -17.79 0.37
CA ASP A 48 -15.95 -18.86 0.20
C ASP A 48 -15.57 -20.02 -0.75
N ASP A 49 -14.32 -20.07 -1.26
CA ASP A 49 -13.85 -21.14 -2.14
C ASP A 49 -12.98 -22.17 -1.40
N PHE A 50 -13.63 -23.19 -0.83
CA PHE A 50 -13.01 -24.29 -0.10
C PHE A 50 -12.00 -25.14 -0.92
N ARG A 51 -11.88 -24.89 -2.23
CA ARG A 51 -10.88 -25.53 -3.10
C ARG A 51 -9.51 -24.87 -2.99
N VAL A 52 -9.43 -23.68 -2.39
CA VAL A 52 -8.21 -22.88 -2.26
C VAL A 52 -7.80 -22.76 -0.80
N GLN A 53 -6.51 -22.98 -0.52
CA GLN A 53 -5.87 -22.75 0.77
C GLN A 53 -4.84 -21.64 0.61
N VAL A 54 -4.96 -20.59 1.41
CA VAL A 54 -3.95 -19.51 1.45
C VAL A 54 -3.01 -19.72 2.63
N ALA A 55 -1.72 -19.53 2.40
CA ALA A 55 -0.69 -19.40 3.42
C ALA A 55 0.10 -18.10 3.19
N PHE A 56 0.72 -17.60 4.24
CA PHE A 56 1.50 -16.37 4.23
C PHE A 56 2.94 -16.64 4.63
N THR A 57 3.85 -15.82 4.13
CA THR A 57 5.25 -15.84 4.58
C THR A 57 5.83 -14.43 4.51
N ALA A 58 6.82 -14.17 5.35
CA ALA A 58 7.59 -12.93 5.35
C ALA A 58 9.08 -13.24 5.13
N PRO A 59 9.64 -12.99 3.94
CA PRO A 59 11.08 -13.15 3.71
C PRO A 59 11.86 -12.05 4.45
N PRO A 60 13.16 -12.28 4.76
CA PRO A 60 14.03 -11.25 5.33
C PRO A 60 14.01 -9.97 4.50
N HIS A 61 13.71 -8.85 5.16
CA HIS A 61 13.65 -7.54 4.53
C HIS A 61 14.00 -6.44 5.53
N VAL A 62 14.75 -5.42 5.09
CA VAL A 62 15.18 -4.28 5.93
C VAL A 62 14.04 -3.44 6.52
N PHE A 63 12.81 -3.67 6.08
CA PHE A 63 11.59 -3.03 6.58
C PHE A 63 10.52 -4.09 6.94
N GLY A 64 10.95 -5.32 7.23
CA GLY A 64 10.10 -6.49 7.37
C GLY A 64 9.73 -6.86 8.81
N ASP A 65 10.39 -6.28 9.81
CA ASP A 65 10.33 -6.73 11.21
C ASP A 65 8.90 -6.79 11.78
N GLU A 66 8.03 -5.87 11.37
CA GLU A 66 6.64 -5.81 11.85
C GLU A 66 5.67 -6.73 11.09
N VAL A 67 6.10 -7.33 9.97
CA VAL A 67 5.21 -8.10 9.08
C VAL A 67 4.67 -9.37 9.73
N PRO A 68 5.47 -10.23 10.41
CA PRO A 68 4.95 -11.43 11.05
C PRO A 68 3.82 -11.12 12.03
N ARG A 69 4.04 -10.14 12.92
CA ARG A 69 3.06 -9.70 13.91
C ARG A 69 1.80 -9.10 13.25
N PHE A 70 1.95 -8.40 12.14
CA PHE A 70 0.80 -7.89 11.37
C PHE A 70 -0.05 -9.02 10.79
N LEU A 71 0.58 -10.04 10.21
CA LEU A 71 -0.11 -11.20 9.64
C LEU A 71 -0.79 -12.05 10.73
N GLU A 72 -0.15 -12.25 11.88
CA GLU A 72 -0.75 -12.93 13.04
C GLU A 72 -2.04 -12.24 13.50
N ARG A 73 -2.05 -10.90 13.58
CA ARG A 73 -3.25 -10.13 13.95
C ARG A 73 -4.39 -10.27 12.94
N LEU A 74 -4.09 -10.58 11.68
CA LEU A 74 -5.09 -10.86 10.66
C LEU A 74 -5.63 -12.31 10.73
N GLY A 75 -5.09 -13.15 11.62
CA GLY A 75 -5.46 -14.56 11.71
C GLY A 75 -4.90 -15.40 10.55
N CYS A 76 -3.86 -14.92 9.88
CA CYS A 76 -3.24 -15.61 8.74
C CYS A 76 -2.50 -16.88 9.19
N ALA A 77 -2.55 -17.94 8.37
CA ALA A 77 -1.64 -19.07 8.49
C ALA A 77 -0.25 -18.66 8.00
N VAL A 78 0.65 -18.29 8.91
CA VAL A 78 2.00 -17.81 8.59
C VAL A 78 3.02 -18.94 8.69
N LEU A 79 3.73 -19.19 7.59
CA LEU A 79 4.86 -20.11 7.51
C LEU A 79 6.18 -19.34 7.71
N PRO A 80 7.14 -19.89 8.47
CA PRO A 80 8.50 -19.39 8.45
C PRO A 80 9.07 -19.40 7.03
N TRP A 81 9.86 -18.38 6.68
CA TRP A 81 10.40 -18.23 5.33
C TRP A 81 11.21 -19.45 4.87
N GLU A 82 12.03 -20.01 5.75
CA GLU A 82 12.87 -21.17 5.48
C GLU A 82 12.02 -22.41 5.17
N GLU A 83 10.83 -22.51 5.75
CA GLU A 83 9.88 -23.58 5.45
C GLU A 83 9.17 -23.32 4.12
N ALA A 84 8.69 -22.10 3.89
CA ALA A 84 8.00 -21.73 2.66
C ALA A 84 8.85 -22.00 1.40
N VAL A 85 10.17 -21.78 1.45
CA VAL A 85 11.07 -22.08 0.31
C VAL A 85 11.29 -23.58 0.05
N ARG A 86 10.98 -24.45 1.02
CA ARG A 86 11.10 -25.92 0.88
C ARG A 86 9.82 -26.58 0.42
N LEU A 87 8.69 -25.88 0.50
CA LEU A 87 7.38 -26.42 0.16
C LEU A 87 6.98 -26.01 -1.27
N PRO A 88 6.35 -26.92 -2.03
CA PRO A 88 5.72 -26.55 -3.29
C PRO A 88 4.39 -25.82 -3.03
N PHE A 89 4.08 -24.84 -3.87
CA PHE A 89 2.77 -24.18 -3.91
C PHE A 89 2.24 -24.13 -5.34
N ASP A 90 0.91 -24.14 -5.51
CA ASP A 90 0.29 -24.05 -6.83
C ASP A 90 0.47 -22.64 -7.44
N VAL A 91 0.46 -21.59 -6.62
CA VAL A 91 0.75 -20.20 -7.01
C VAL A 91 1.41 -19.45 -5.84
N ALA A 92 2.35 -18.55 -6.14
CA ALA A 92 2.82 -17.53 -5.21
C ALA A 92 2.42 -16.12 -5.68
N VAL A 93 2.10 -15.22 -4.76
CA VAL A 93 1.78 -13.81 -5.06
C VAL A 93 2.67 -12.89 -4.23
N ALA A 94 3.34 -11.93 -4.87
CA ALA A 94 4.27 -11.02 -4.20
C ALA A 94 4.18 -9.59 -4.75
N ALA A 95 4.27 -8.60 -3.87
CA ALA A 95 4.36 -7.18 -4.25
C ALA A 95 5.79 -6.63 -4.17
N GLY A 96 6.77 -7.52 -4.01
CA GLY A 96 8.18 -7.22 -3.79
C GLY A 96 9.12 -8.27 -4.37
N PRO A 97 10.35 -7.89 -4.76
CA PRO A 97 11.22 -8.77 -5.54
C PRO A 97 12.15 -9.66 -4.72
N LYS A 98 12.39 -9.37 -3.43
CA LYS A 98 13.48 -10.04 -2.70
C LYS A 98 13.14 -11.47 -2.31
N GLY A 99 13.99 -12.45 -2.66
CA GLY A 99 13.89 -13.84 -2.20
C GLY A 99 12.87 -14.69 -2.95
N VAL A 100 12.02 -14.10 -3.79
CA VAL A 100 10.95 -14.82 -4.50
C VAL A 100 11.49 -15.83 -5.50
N GLU A 101 12.73 -15.67 -5.95
CA GLU A 101 13.45 -16.60 -6.83
C GLU A 101 13.67 -17.98 -6.19
N ARG A 102 13.67 -18.04 -4.84
CA ARG A 102 13.84 -19.27 -4.06
C ARG A 102 12.55 -20.10 -3.94
N LEU A 103 11.41 -19.57 -4.38
CA LEU A 103 10.12 -20.24 -4.25
C LEU A 103 9.89 -21.27 -5.36
N SER A 104 9.33 -22.42 -4.96
CA SER A 104 8.88 -23.47 -5.86
C SER A 104 7.38 -23.30 -6.19
N ALA A 105 7.07 -22.25 -6.95
CA ALA A 105 5.73 -21.94 -7.42
C ALA A 105 5.74 -21.04 -8.66
N PRO A 106 4.71 -21.08 -9.53
CA PRO A 106 4.41 -20.01 -10.47
C PRO A 106 4.17 -18.70 -9.72
N LEU A 107 4.94 -17.65 -10.03
CA LEU A 107 4.90 -16.38 -9.31
C LEU A 107 4.04 -15.35 -10.07
N ILE A 108 3.07 -14.75 -9.37
CA ILE A 108 2.36 -13.54 -9.83
C ILE A 108 2.95 -12.35 -9.06
N THR A 109 3.52 -11.38 -9.78
CA THR A 109 4.03 -10.14 -9.18
C THR A 109 3.08 -8.98 -9.43
N LEU A 110 3.06 -8.00 -8.53
CA LEU A 110 2.28 -6.77 -8.66
C LEU A 110 2.98 -5.56 -8.05
N PRO A 111 2.67 -4.33 -8.46
CA PRO A 111 3.18 -3.14 -7.79
C PRO A 111 2.56 -3.00 -6.40
N HIS A 112 3.36 -2.56 -5.44
CA HIS A 112 2.88 -2.25 -4.08
C HIS A 112 2.19 -0.88 -3.99
N GLY A 113 2.59 0.06 -4.85
CA GLY A 113 2.12 1.45 -4.88
C GLY A 113 1.47 1.81 -6.22
N ALA A 114 1.00 3.05 -6.32
CA ALA A 114 0.36 3.58 -7.52
C ALA A 114 1.37 3.82 -8.66
N ALA A 115 1.00 3.38 -9.87
CA ALA A 115 1.52 3.86 -11.17
C ALA A 115 3.04 4.00 -11.29
N TYR A 116 3.81 3.06 -10.70
CA TYR A 116 5.27 2.97 -10.82
C TYR A 116 5.99 4.34 -10.71
N LEU A 117 5.63 5.10 -9.69
CA LEU A 117 5.99 6.52 -9.58
C LEU A 117 7.46 6.79 -9.20
N LYS A 118 8.20 5.79 -8.73
CA LYS A 118 9.50 5.99 -8.08
C LYS A 118 10.66 5.65 -9.02
N LEU A 119 11.57 6.60 -9.21
CA LEU A 119 12.88 6.32 -9.76
C LEU A 119 13.81 5.79 -8.68
N VAL A 120 14.60 4.79 -9.04
CA VAL A 120 15.72 4.33 -8.23
C VAL A 120 16.99 4.85 -8.88
N PRO A 121 17.67 5.83 -8.27
CA PRO A 121 19.00 6.21 -8.71
C PRO A 121 19.94 5.04 -8.40
N SER A 122 20.57 4.50 -9.44
CA SER A 122 21.56 3.42 -9.35
C SER A 122 22.63 3.66 -10.41
N ALA A 123 23.89 3.42 -10.05
CA ALA A 123 25.01 3.57 -10.98
C ALA A 123 25.01 2.48 -12.06
N THR A 124 24.47 1.29 -11.74
CA THR A 124 24.54 0.10 -12.60
C THR A 124 23.22 -0.21 -13.30
N GLU A 125 22.09 0.12 -12.67
CA GLU A 125 20.76 -0.13 -13.25
C GLU A 125 19.76 0.92 -12.74
N PRO A 126 19.89 2.19 -13.19
CA PRO A 126 18.89 3.21 -12.93
C PRO A 126 17.58 2.82 -13.61
N GLY A 127 16.46 3.17 -13.00
CA GLY A 127 15.17 2.87 -13.60
C GLY A 127 14.02 3.07 -12.63
N VAL A 128 12.88 2.48 -12.99
CA VAL A 128 11.64 2.64 -12.26
C VAL A 128 11.48 1.44 -11.32
N ALA A 129 11.32 1.74 -10.02
CA ALA A 129 11.18 0.71 -9.00
C ALA A 129 10.04 -0.25 -9.35
N GLY A 130 10.35 -1.55 -9.42
CA GLY A 130 9.39 -2.60 -9.76
C GLY A 130 9.26 -2.91 -11.26
N LEU A 131 9.96 -2.19 -12.14
CA LEU A 131 10.02 -2.47 -13.59
C LEU A 131 11.43 -2.82 -14.10
N ARG A 132 12.45 -2.57 -13.28
CA ARG A 132 13.84 -2.93 -13.58
C ARG A 132 13.98 -4.46 -13.69
N ARG A 133 14.95 -4.91 -14.48
CA ARG A 133 15.22 -6.33 -14.65
C ARG A 133 15.59 -6.99 -13.32
N THR A 134 16.36 -6.33 -12.46
CA THR A 134 16.67 -6.85 -11.12
C THR A 134 15.47 -6.93 -10.18
N ASP A 135 14.42 -6.13 -10.40
CA ASP A 135 13.18 -6.21 -9.63
C ASP A 135 12.27 -7.34 -10.18
N LEU A 136 12.19 -7.51 -11.50
CA LEU A 136 11.27 -8.47 -12.12
C LEU A 136 11.84 -9.89 -12.24
N ALA A 137 13.15 -10.02 -12.42
CA ALA A 137 13.84 -11.30 -12.57
C ALA A 137 14.97 -11.46 -11.54
N PRO A 138 14.66 -11.44 -10.23
CA PRO A 138 15.66 -11.74 -9.21
C PRO A 138 16.23 -13.13 -9.47
N GLY A 139 17.57 -13.26 -9.43
CA GLY A 139 18.24 -14.52 -9.78
C GLY A 139 18.06 -14.97 -11.24
N GLY A 140 17.62 -14.08 -12.14
CA GLY A 140 17.41 -14.37 -13.57
C GLY A 140 16.09 -15.10 -13.89
N LYS A 141 15.20 -15.31 -12.92
CA LYS A 141 13.93 -16.02 -13.09
C LYS A 141 12.76 -15.04 -13.20
N LEU A 142 12.13 -15.00 -14.36
CA LEU A 142 10.91 -14.21 -14.60
C LEU A 142 9.69 -14.79 -13.86
N PRO A 143 8.68 -13.95 -13.53
CA PRO A 143 7.44 -14.43 -12.94
C PRO A 143 6.61 -15.21 -13.97
N ALA A 144 5.60 -15.94 -13.50
CA ALA A 144 4.59 -16.53 -14.38
C ALA A 144 3.60 -15.48 -14.91
N ALA A 145 3.38 -14.39 -14.17
CA ALA A 145 2.56 -13.26 -14.58
C ALA A 145 2.98 -11.96 -13.87
N LEU A 146 2.95 -10.85 -14.58
CA LEU A 146 3.19 -9.50 -14.06
C LEU A 146 1.89 -8.70 -14.11
N VAL A 147 1.34 -8.35 -12.97
CA VAL A 147 0.16 -7.49 -12.81
C VAL A 147 0.55 -6.04 -13.03
N MET A 148 -0.16 -5.36 -13.92
CA MET A 148 0.01 -3.94 -14.20
C MET A 148 -1.30 -3.18 -14.02
N PRO A 149 -1.27 -1.92 -13.54
CA PRO A 149 -2.46 -1.14 -13.33
C PRO A 149 -2.92 -0.38 -14.60
N HIS A 150 -1.99 0.04 -15.46
CA HIS A 150 -2.27 0.91 -16.60
C HIS A 150 -1.49 0.50 -17.87
N HIS A 151 -2.10 0.64 -19.06
CA HIS A 151 -1.47 0.25 -20.34
C HIS A 151 -0.20 1.06 -20.65
N ALA A 152 -0.16 2.33 -20.27
CA ALA A 152 1.03 3.19 -20.45
C ALA A 152 2.28 2.64 -19.73
N ASP A 153 2.10 1.83 -18.67
CA ASP A 153 3.23 1.22 -17.95
C ASP A 153 3.94 0.17 -18.82
N LEU A 154 3.28 -0.40 -19.84
CA LEU A 154 3.88 -1.36 -20.77
C LEU A 154 5.03 -0.75 -21.58
N ALA A 155 4.95 0.55 -21.90
CA ALA A 155 6.02 1.23 -22.61
C ALA A 155 7.28 1.34 -21.74
N GLU A 156 7.12 1.60 -20.45
CA GLU A 156 8.23 1.61 -19.49
C GLU A 156 8.79 0.20 -19.27
N LEU A 157 7.91 -0.80 -19.14
CA LEU A 157 8.30 -2.20 -19.04
C LEU A 157 9.13 -2.65 -20.25
N ALA A 158 8.69 -2.30 -21.47
CA ALA A 158 9.42 -2.64 -22.69
C ALA A 158 10.83 -2.01 -22.75
N ARG A 159 11.02 -0.85 -22.12
CA ARG A 159 12.35 -0.21 -22.01
C ARG A 159 13.24 -0.88 -20.97
N GLN A 160 12.69 -1.26 -19.81
CA GLN A 160 13.49 -1.74 -18.67
C GLN A 160 13.69 -3.25 -18.62
N CYS A 161 12.70 -4.02 -19.09
CA CYS A 161 12.71 -5.47 -19.08
C CYS A 161 11.81 -6.01 -20.21
N PRO A 162 12.25 -5.89 -21.49
CA PRO A 162 11.45 -6.28 -22.65
C PRO A 162 11.00 -7.75 -22.62
N GLU A 163 11.80 -8.64 -22.05
CA GLU A 163 11.47 -10.06 -21.87
C GLU A 163 10.28 -10.32 -20.95
N ALA A 164 9.91 -9.35 -20.09
CA ALA A 164 8.75 -9.45 -19.21
C ALA A 164 7.44 -8.97 -19.86
N VAL A 165 7.49 -8.28 -21.00
CA VAL A 165 6.31 -7.75 -21.70
C VAL A 165 5.27 -8.83 -22.03
N PRO A 166 5.64 -10.02 -22.56
CA PRO A 166 4.67 -11.08 -22.85
C PRO A 166 3.97 -11.64 -21.61
N LEU A 167 4.50 -11.39 -20.42
CA LEU A 167 3.99 -11.87 -19.13
C LEU A 167 3.10 -10.82 -18.45
N ALA A 168 2.99 -9.62 -19.03
CA ALA A 168 2.26 -8.51 -18.44
C ALA A 168 0.74 -8.63 -18.66
N HIS A 169 -0.01 -8.38 -17.59
CA HIS A 169 -1.46 -8.34 -17.58
C HIS A 169 -1.93 -7.03 -16.96
N VAL A 170 -2.52 -6.16 -17.77
CA VAL A 170 -3.20 -4.96 -17.26
C VAL A 170 -4.51 -5.40 -16.61
N VAL A 171 -4.55 -5.43 -15.28
CA VAL A 171 -5.72 -5.89 -14.53
C VAL A 171 -6.44 -4.78 -13.80
N GLY A 172 -5.74 -3.69 -13.50
CA GLY A 172 -6.26 -2.51 -12.81
C GLY A 172 -5.55 -2.21 -11.49
N ASP A 173 -6.09 -1.29 -10.70
CA ASP A 173 -5.55 -0.97 -9.36
C ASP A 173 -6.62 -1.21 -8.25
N PRO A 174 -6.32 -2.06 -7.24
CA PRO A 174 -7.29 -2.38 -6.18
C PRO A 174 -7.63 -1.20 -5.29
N VAL A 175 -6.67 -0.29 -5.07
CA VAL A 175 -6.87 0.88 -4.20
C VAL A 175 -7.78 1.89 -4.90
N TYR A 176 -7.57 2.12 -6.20
CA TYR A 176 -8.44 2.92 -7.04
C TYR A 176 -9.88 2.42 -6.98
N ASP A 177 -10.09 1.13 -7.22
CA ASP A 177 -11.43 0.52 -7.24
C ASP A 177 -12.13 0.63 -5.88
N ARG A 178 -11.42 0.25 -4.80
CA ARG A 178 -11.98 0.30 -3.43
C ARG A 178 -12.23 1.73 -2.96
N MET A 179 -11.37 2.69 -3.29
CA MET A 179 -11.61 4.09 -2.99
C MET A 179 -12.81 4.62 -3.77
N SER A 180 -12.90 4.32 -5.07
CA SER A 180 -13.97 4.79 -5.95
C SER A 180 -15.36 4.39 -5.45
N VAL A 181 -15.55 3.11 -5.10
CA VAL A 181 -16.84 2.65 -4.53
C VAL A 181 -17.13 3.19 -3.13
N SER A 182 -16.13 3.77 -2.48
CA SER A 182 -16.18 4.32 -1.12
C SER A 182 -16.30 5.84 -1.07
N LEU A 183 -16.07 6.55 -2.18
CA LEU A 183 -16.15 8.02 -2.25
C LEU A 183 -17.51 8.57 -1.75
N PRO A 184 -18.67 7.97 -2.10
CA PRO A 184 -19.96 8.45 -1.61
C PRO A 184 -20.13 8.35 -0.08
N LEU A 185 -19.28 7.58 0.61
CA LEU A 185 -19.33 7.41 2.05
C LEU A 185 -18.54 8.46 2.84
N ARG A 186 -18.07 9.54 2.18
CA ARG A 186 -17.28 10.61 2.81
C ARG A 186 -17.87 11.10 4.13
N GLU A 187 -19.14 11.49 4.16
CA GLU A 187 -19.76 12.02 5.39
C GLU A 187 -19.86 10.95 6.49
N ARG A 188 -20.05 9.68 6.13
CA ARG A 188 -20.00 8.56 7.09
C ARG A 188 -18.61 8.41 7.69
N TYR A 189 -17.55 8.52 6.89
CA TYR A 189 -16.18 8.47 7.41
C TYR A 189 -15.85 9.66 8.30
N ARG A 190 -16.31 10.87 7.94
CA ARG A 190 -16.15 12.07 8.77
C ARG A 190 -16.83 11.93 10.13
N ALA A 191 -18.07 11.41 10.14
CA ALA A 191 -18.78 11.11 11.38
C ALA A 191 -18.05 10.06 12.23
N ALA A 192 -17.56 8.97 11.61
CA ALA A 192 -16.82 7.92 12.30
C ALA A 192 -15.49 8.42 12.91
N LEU A 193 -14.83 9.37 12.26
CA LEU A 193 -13.64 10.05 12.79
C LEU A 193 -13.94 10.98 14.00
N GLY A 194 -15.22 11.25 14.27
CA GLY A 194 -15.65 12.14 15.36
C GLY A 194 -15.50 13.63 15.01
N LEU A 195 -15.56 13.99 13.72
CA LEU A 195 -15.49 15.39 13.29
C LEU A 195 -16.83 16.09 13.53
N ARG A 196 -16.77 17.30 14.11
CA ARG A 196 -17.94 18.19 14.17
C ARG A 196 -18.22 18.79 12.79
N GLY A 197 -19.46 19.17 12.52
CA GLY A 197 -19.88 19.66 11.18
C GLY A 197 -19.07 20.86 10.65
N SER A 198 -18.58 21.72 11.53
CA SER A 198 -17.72 22.86 11.17
C SER A 198 -16.25 22.51 10.99
N GLN A 199 -15.79 21.37 11.51
CA GLN A 199 -14.37 21.02 11.54
C GLN A 199 -13.85 20.54 10.19
N LYS A 200 -12.66 21.03 9.85
CA LYS A 200 -11.93 20.70 8.63
C LYS A 200 -10.84 19.68 8.88
N LEU A 201 -10.80 18.61 8.10
CA LEU A 201 -9.79 17.57 8.19
C LEU A 201 -8.64 17.86 7.23
N VAL A 202 -7.43 18.07 7.76
CA VAL A 202 -6.19 18.17 7.00
C VAL A 202 -5.42 16.86 7.13
N VAL A 203 -5.24 16.16 6.02
CA VAL A 203 -4.47 14.91 5.97
C VAL A 203 -3.07 15.22 5.48
N VAL A 204 -2.06 14.90 6.28
CA VAL A 204 -0.65 15.08 5.95
C VAL A 204 -0.07 13.71 5.58
N ALA A 205 0.17 13.47 4.30
CA ALA A 205 0.68 12.21 3.79
C ALA A 205 2.16 12.33 3.43
N SER A 206 2.96 11.35 3.83
CA SER A 206 4.35 11.30 3.44
C SER A 206 4.82 9.91 3.03
N THR A 207 5.63 9.87 1.97
CA THR A 207 6.50 8.75 1.63
C THR A 207 7.66 8.63 2.64
N TRP A 208 8.77 8.00 2.26
CA TRP A 208 9.94 7.80 3.10
C TRP A 208 11.23 8.25 2.41
N GLY A 209 12.29 8.43 3.19
CA GLY A 209 13.61 8.87 2.73
C GLY A 209 13.85 10.36 2.98
N ALA A 210 15.10 10.80 2.82
CA ALA A 210 15.54 12.17 3.20
C ALA A 210 14.84 13.30 2.43
N ARG A 211 14.24 13.01 1.27
CA ARG A 211 13.49 13.98 0.46
C ARG A 211 11.96 13.85 0.61
N SER A 212 11.47 12.96 1.48
CA SER A 212 10.05 12.88 1.83
C SER A 212 9.61 14.06 2.70
N SER A 213 8.31 14.33 2.79
CA SER A 213 7.78 15.32 3.73
C SER A 213 8.11 14.97 5.19
N PHE A 214 8.17 13.69 5.54
CA PHE A 214 8.55 13.24 6.87
C PHE A 214 10.04 13.44 7.15
N GLY A 215 10.88 13.30 6.13
CA GLY A 215 12.32 13.58 6.22
C GLY A 215 12.67 15.05 6.42
N ARG A 216 11.68 15.95 6.27
CA ARG A 216 11.78 17.40 6.54
C ARG A 216 10.65 17.87 7.43
N PHE A 217 10.12 16.98 8.26
CA PHE A 217 8.88 17.24 9.00
C PHE A 217 9.03 18.39 10.00
N GLU A 218 10.24 18.63 10.48
CA GLU A 218 10.58 19.76 11.35
C GLU A 218 10.25 21.14 10.74
N SER A 219 10.13 21.24 9.41
CA SER A 219 9.71 22.47 8.72
C SER A 219 8.19 22.65 8.64
N LEU A 220 7.44 21.55 8.61
CA LEU A 220 5.98 21.55 8.48
C LEU A 220 5.30 21.46 9.86
N LEU A 221 5.88 20.71 10.79
CA LEU A 221 5.28 20.42 12.08
C LEU A 221 4.98 21.67 12.91
N PRO A 222 5.91 22.64 13.11
CA PRO A 222 5.59 23.85 13.88
C PRO A 222 4.36 24.57 13.34
N ARG A 223 4.22 24.61 12.02
CA ARG A 223 3.15 25.29 11.31
C ARG A 223 1.79 24.59 11.51
N LEU A 224 1.78 23.26 11.44
CA LEU A 224 0.58 22.47 11.79
C LEU A 224 0.13 22.71 13.24
N LEU A 225 1.06 22.99 14.15
CA LEU A 225 0.76 23.22 15.57
C LEU A 225 0.32 24.64 15.89
N SER A 226 0.80 25.64 15.15
CA SER A 226 0.58 27.06 15.49
C SER A 226 -0.34 27.81 14.53
N GLU A 227 -0.49 27.35 13.28
CA GLU A 227 -1.20 28.10 12.24
C GLU A 227 -2.59 27.54 11.93
N LEU A 228 -2.96 26.37 12.48
CA LEU A 228 -4.25 25.72 12.28
C LEU A 228 -4.98 25.53 13.64
N PRO A 229 -5.96 26.38 13.99
CA PRO A 229 -6.69 26.30 15.25
C PRO A 229 -7.43 24.96 15.41
N ALA A 230 -7.30 24.29 16.56
CA ALA A 230 -7.85 22.94 16.78
C ALA A 230 -9.39 22.86 16.85
N ASP A 231 -10.04 24.00 17.09
CA ASP A 231 -11.49 24.14 17.07
C ASP A 231 -12.05 24.13 15.65
N GLU A 232 -11.29 24.65 14.67
CA GLU A 232 -11.63 24.67 13.24
C GLU A 232 -11.00 23.50 12.47
N TYR A 233 -9.75 23.14 12.75
CA TYR A 233 -8.99 22.13 12.00
C TYR A 233 -8.68 20.89 12.86
N ARG A 234 -8.72 19.72 12.23
CA ARG A 234 -8.18 18.47 12.73
C ARG A 234 -7.13 17.96 11.75
N CYS A 235 -5.95 17.63 12.26
CA CYS A 235 -4.85 17.15 11.43
C CYS A 235 -4.60 15.66 11.68
N VAL A 236 -4.35 14.91 10.60
CA VAL A 236 -3.91 13.51 10.70
C VAL A 236 -2.63 13.32 9.91
N VAL A 237 -1.60 12.77 10.54
CA VAL A 237 -0.31 12.48 9.91
C VAL A 237 -0.24 11.00 9.52
N LEU A 238 0.07 10.76 8.25
CA LEU A 238 0.23 9.45 7.63
C LEU A 238 1.70 9.33 7.18
N ALA A 239 2.54 8.79 8.06
CA ALA A 239 3.91 8.43 7.69
C ALA A 239 3.92 7.07 7.00
N HIS A 240 4.71 6.94 5.93
CA HIS A 240 4.86 5.68 5.22
C HIS A 240 5.30 4.54 6.16
N PRO A 241 4.79 3.29 6.02
CA PRO A 241 5.15 2.19 6.90
C PRO A 241 6.66 1.95 7.07
N ASN A 242 7.47 2.14 6.02
CA ASN A 242 8.94 2.04 6.14
C ASN A 242 9.57 3.05 7.12
N VAL A 243 8.95 4.20 7.39
CA VAL A 243 9.42 5.13 8.44
C VAL A 243 9.28 4.47 9.81
N TRP A 244 8.14 3.82 10.05
CA TRP A 244 7.87 3.07 11.28
C TRP A 244 8.81 1.89 11.43
N SER A 245 9.02 1.11 10.36
CA SER A 245 9.94 -0.03 10.39
C SER A 245 11.40 0.40 10.57
N GLY A 246 11.83 1.46 9.90
CA GLY A 246 13.23 1.90 9.94
C GLY A 246 13.65 2.58 11.25
N HIS A 247 12.73 3.27 11.92
CA HIS A 247 13.02 3.97 13.18
C HIS A 247 12.42 3.30 14.42
N GLY A 248 11.51 2.35 14.24
CA GLY A 248 10.74 1.74 15.33
C GLY A 248 9.54 2.58 15.77
N ALA A 249 8.46 1.91 16.15
CA ALA A 249 7.21 2.58 16.51
C ALA A 249 7.33 3.49 17.74
N TRP A 250 8.20 3.13 18.70
CA TRP A 250 8.47 3.98 19.87
C TRP A 250 9.08 5.32 19.45
N GLN A 251 10.10 5.30 18.58
CA GLN A 251 10.81 6.52 18.15
C GLN A 251 9.90 7.49 17.40
N VAL A 252 9.10 6.97 16.46
CA VAL A 252 8.14 7.79 15.69
C VAL A 252 7.11 8.44 16.62
N ARG A 253 6.56 7.69 17.58
CA ARG A 253 5.63 8.22 18.58
C ARG A 253 6.29 9.25 19.50
N SER A 254 7.53 9.04 19.88
CA SER A 254 8.31 9.98 20.71
C SER A 254 8.52 11.31 20.01
N TRP A 255 8.92 11.31 18.73
CA TRP A 255 9.06 12.55 17.94
C TRP A 255 7.75 13.32 17.82
N LEU A 256 6.64 12.61 17.64
CA LEU A 256 5.33 13.21 17.42
C LEU A 256 4.48 13.36 18.69
N ARG A 257 5.08 13.16 19.87
CA ARG A 257 4.37 13.19 21.16
C ARG A 257 3.67 14.51 21.42
N ARG A 258 4.28 15.62 21.02
CA ARG A 258 3.69 16.97 21.16
C ARG A 258 2.51 17.17 20.20
N CYS A 259 2.55 16.57 19.01
CA CYS A 259 1.48 16.65 18.01
C CYS A 259 0.19 16.04 18.56
N ALA A 260 0.34 14.85 19.13
CA ALA A 260 -0.72 14.13 19.82
C ALA A 260 -1.41 14.95 20.92
N ARG A 261 -0.62 15.65 21.77
CA ARG A 261 -1.17 16.52 22.84
C ARG A 261 -1.92 17.74 22.30
N LEU A 262 -1.62 18.16 21.08
CA LEU A 262 -2.18 19.34 20.42
C LEU A 262 -3.23 18.97 19.38
N GLY A 263 -3.77 17.75 19.43
CA GLY A 263 -4.93 17.32 18.63
C GLY A 263 -4.59 16.84 17.21
N ILE A 264 -3.31 16.69 16.88
CA ILE A 264 -2.85 16.04 15.63
C ILE A 264 -2.79 14.53 15.87
N SER A 265 -3.61 13.77 15.16
CA SER A 265 -3.64 12.31 15.25
C SER A 265 -2.57 11.69 14.36
N LEU A 266 -1.89 10.66 14.86
CA LEU A 266 -0.92 9.89 14.09
C LEU A 266 -1.53 8.55 13.69
N LEU A 267 -1.64 8.32 12.39
CA LEU A 267 -2.20 7.07 11.88
C LEU A 267 -1.13 5.96 11.93
N PRO A 268 -1.37 4.83 12.66
CA PRO A 268 -0.42 3.73 12.69
C PRO A 268 -0.38 3.00 11.33
N PRO A 269 0.73 2.32 10.99
CA PRO A 269 0.94 1.75 9.65
C PRO A 269 -0.11 0.69 9.27
N GLU A 270 -0.70 0.00 10.25
CA GLU A 270 -1.73 -1.01 10.05
C GLU A 270 -3.11 -0.41 9.75
N ALA A 271 -3.40 0.81 10.19
CA ALA A 271 -4.73 1.38 10.08
C ALA A 271 -5.14 1.65 8.63
N GLU A 272 -6.45 1.63 8.39
CA GLU A 272 -7.02 1.94 7.09
C GLU A 272 -6.89 3.44 6.80
N TRP A 273 -5.99 3.81 5.90
CA TRP A 273 -5.72 5.20 5.56
C TRP A 273 -6.68 5.73 4.49
N ARG A 274 -7.26 4.85 3.66
CA ARG A 274 -8.06 5.23 2.50
C ARG A 274 -9.35 5.94 2.92
N SER A 275 -10.02 5.46 3.97
CA SER A 275 -11.22 6.10 4.51
C SER A 275 -10.93 7.47 5.14
N VAL A 276 -9.76 7.63 5.77
CA VAL A 276 -9.27 8.93 6.29
C VAL A 276 -9.00 9.91 5.16
N LEU A 277 -8.37 9.44 4.08
CA LEU A 277 -8.07 10.27 2.91
C LEU A 277 -9.35 10.72 2.20
N ILE A 278 -10.35 9.86 2.08
CA ILE A 278 -11.68 10.21 1.52
C ILE A 278 -12.37 11.27 2.37
N ALA A 279 -12.23 11.21 3.70
CA ALA A 279 -12.83 12.15 4.64
C ALA A 279 -12.19 13.55 4.63
N ALA A 280 -11.02 13.70 3.99
CA ALA A 280 -10.23 14.93 4.01
C ALA A 280 -10.97 16.12 3.41
N ASP A 281 -10.69 17.30 3.96
CA ASP A 281 -10.99 18.59 3.33
C ASP A 281 -9.75 19.12 2.59
N TRP A 282 -8.54 18.83 3.07
CA TRP A 282 -7.26 19.11 2.39
C TRP A 282 -6.28 17.96 2.54
N ILE A 283 -5.40 17.84 1.54
CA ILE A 283 -4.27 16.91 1.56
C ILE A 283 -2.97 17.71 1.42
N ILE A 284 -2.09 17.61 2.42
CA ILE A 284 -0.71 18.06 2.31
C ILE A 284 0.15 16.82 2.07
N GLY A 285 0.70 16.68 0.87
CA GLY A 285 1.37 15.44 0.45
C GLY A 285 2.77 15.65 -0.12
N ASP A 286 3.50 14.55 -0.32
CA ASP A 286 4.68 14.50 -1.19
C ASP A 286 4.44 13.65 -2.44
N HIS A 287 5.50 13.37 -3.19
CA HIS A 287 5.50 12.53 -4.38
C HIS A 287 5.08 11.04 -4.18
N GLY A 288 4.65 10.63 -2.98
CA GLY A 288 4.21 9.26 -2.70
C GLY A 288 2.85 8.86 -3.26
N SER A 289 2.57 7.55 -3.25
CA SER A 289 1.33 6.99 -3.81
C SER A 289 0.07 7.47 -3.10
N VAL A 290 0.13 7.72 -1.78
CA VAL A 290 -1.03 8.19 -1.01
C VAL A 290 -1.50 9.56 -1.52
N THR A 291 -0.58 10.47 -1.78
CA THR A 291 -0.89 11.79 -2.37
C THR A 291 -1.51 11.64 -3.76
N LEU A 292 -0.96 10.74 -4.60
CA LEU A 292 -1.52 10.45 -5.91
C LEU A 292 -2.94 9.87 -5.82
N TYR A 293 -3.21 8.95 -4.90
CA TYR A 293 -4.58 8.47 -4.65
C TYR A 293 -5.51 9.58 -4.13
N GLY A 294 -4.95 10.62 -3.51
CA GLY A 294 -5.67 11.83 -3.12
C GLY A 294 -6.38 12.51 -4.29
N THR A 295 -5.89 12.35 -5.52
CA THR A 295 -6.54 12.89 -6.74
C THR A 295 -7.94 12.31 -6.98
N LEU A 296 -8.28 11.17 -6.37
CA LEU A 296 -9.63 10.60 -6.41
C LEU A 296 -10.64 11.35 -5.55
N THR A 297 -10.18 12.08 -4.54
CA THR A 297 -11.05 12.74 -3.57
C THR A 297 -11.28 14.20 -3.98
N PRO A 298 -12.36 14.85 -3.51
CA PRO A 298 -12.59 16.27 -3.79
C PRO A 298 -11.66 17.20 -3.00
N ALA A 299 -10.74 16.67 -2.19
CA ALA A 299 -9.87 17.47 -1.35
C ALA A 299 -8.76 18.13 -2.19
N PRO A 300 -8.58 19.47 -2.10
CA PRO A 300 -7.43 20.13 -2.71
C PRO A 300 -6.11 19.61 -2.16
N ILE A 301 -5.10 19.55 -3.03
CA ILE A 301 -3.78 19.00 -2.74
C ILE A 301 -2.75 20.13 -2.71
N LEU A 302 -1.92 20.15 -1.67
CA LEU A 302 -0.76 21.01 -1.52
C LEU A 302 0.50 20.14 -1.38
N LEU A 303 1.49 20.34 -2.24
CA LEU A 303 2.70 19.52 -2.25
C LEU A 303 3.78 20.09 -1.33
N ALA A 304 4.07 19.38 -0.24
CA ALA A 304 5.15 19.70 0.67
C ALA A 304 6.54 19.28 0.15
N SER A 305 6.62 18.27 -0.71
CA SER A 305 7.88 17.85 -1.34
C SER A 305 7.67 17.11 -2.65
N SER A 306 8.34 17.55 -3.72
CA SER A 306 8.28 16.90 -5.04
C SER A 306 9.65 16.90 -5.76
N PRO A 307 10.63 16.14 -5.26
CA PRO A 307 11.96 16.06 -5.85
C PRO A 307 11.89 15.38 -7.23
N ALA A 308 12.03 16.15 -8.31
CA ALA A 308 11.93 15.65 -9.69
C ALA A 308 12.80 14.41 -9.95
N GLY A 309 13.99 14.33 -9.36
CA GLY A 309 14.89 13.18 -9.50
C GLY A 309 14.45 11.88 -8.80
N ASP A 310 13.42 11.89 -7.95
CA ASP A 310 12.82 10.67 -7.38
C ASP A 310 11.56 10.21 -8.14
N ILE A 311 11.04 11.05 -9.05
CA ILE A 311 9.74 10.84 -9.69
C ILE A 311 9.95 10.32 -11.09
N ASN A 312 9.27 9.22 -11.42
CA ASN A 312 9.21 8.74 -12.80
C ASN A 312 8.49 9.79 -13.66
N PRO A 313 9.15 10.42 -14.65
CA PRO A 313 8.55 11.48 -15.46
C PRO A 313 7.36 10.99 -16.30
N ALA A 314 7.27 9.69 -16.58
CA ALA A 314 6.13 9.10 -17.30
C ALA A 314 4.93 8.82 -16.38
N SER A 315 5.08 8.90 -15.06
CA SER A 315 4.02 8.60 -14.09
C SER A 315 3.04 9.77 -13.93
N PRO A 316 1.79 9.52 -13.53
CA PRO A 316 0.85 10.59 -13.17
C PRO A 316 1.30 11.42 -11.96
N ALA A 317 2.21 10.91 -11.12
CA ALA A 317 2.80 11.71 -10.04
C ALA A 317 3.65 12.88 -10.56
N ALA A 318 4.27 12.74 -11.74
CA ALA A 318 5.00 13.84 -12.38
C ALA A 318 4.05 14.95 -12.86
N THR A 319 2.87 14.58 -13.39
CA THR A 319 1.84 15.55 -13.74
C THR A 319 1.28 16.24 -12.49
N LEU A 320 0.98 15.46 -11.44
CA LEU A 320 0.55 16.02 -10.15
C LEU A 320 1.56 17.03 -9.58
N ALA A 321 2.86 16.74 -9.69
CA ALA A 321 3.94 17.62 -9.25
C ALA A 321 3.95 19.00 -9.93
N LEU A 322 3.42 19.09 -11.15
CA LEU A 322 3.34 20.32 -11.93
C LEU A 322 1.98 21.02 -11.78
N THR A 323 0.93 20.26 -11.44
CA THR A 323 -0.44 20.77 -11.29
C THR A 323 -0.73 21.30 -9.89
N ALA A 324 -0.33 20.57 -8.83
CA ALA A 324 -0.66 20.96 -7.47
C ALA A 324 0.24 22.10 -6.96
N PRO A 325 -0.31 23.11 -6.26
CA PRO A 325 0.50 24.14 -5.62
C PRO A 325 1.57 23.55 -4.70
N ALA A 326 2.75 24.16 -4.68
CA ALA A 326 3.83 23.79 -3.78
C ALA A 326 3.74 24.57 -2.48
N LEU A 327 3.97 23.89 -1.35
CA LEU A 327 4.05 24.50 -0.03
C LEU A 327 5.22 25.49 0.02
N SER A 328 4.91 26.75 0.27
CA SER A 328 5.87 27.81 0.52
C SER A 328 6.24 27.87 2.01
N PRO A 329 7.54 28.01 2.36
CA PRO A 329 7.98 28.17 3.74
C PRO A 329 7.71 29.59 4.30
N VAL A 330 7.42 30.57 3.45
CA VAL A 330 7.34 32.00 3.86
C VAL A 330 5.91 32.53 4.02
N HIS A 331 4.90 31.83 3.49
CA HIS A 331 3.50 32.25 3.61
C HIS A 331 2.78 31.45 4.69
N PRO A 332 1.76 32.00 5.38
CA PRO A 332 0.96 31.23 6.35
C PRO A 332 0.28 30.01 5.73
N LEU A 333 0.17 28.93 6.50
CA LEU A 333 -0.34 27.63 6.07
C LEU A 333 -1.83 27.70 5.77
N ALA A 334 -2.60 28.37 6.63
CA ALA A 334 -4.03 28.59 6.42
C ALA A 334 -4.31 29.33 5.10
N ASP A 335 -3.48 30.32 4.76
CA ASP A 335 -3.59 31.07 3.49
C ASP A 335 -3.29 30.18 2.29
N GLN A 336 -2.28 29.33 2.41
CA GLN A 336 -1.93 28.38 1.36
C GLN A 336 -3.00 27.29 1.16
N LEU A 337 -3.66 26.82 2.22
CA LEU A 337 -4.79 25.91 2.12
C LEU A 337 -5.98 26.56 1.40
N ARG A 338 -6.29 27.82 1.75
CA ARG A 338 -7.34 28.60 1.07
C ARG A 338 -7.01 28.83 -0.40
N TYR A 339 -5.75 29.16 -0.72
CA TYR A 339 -5.27 29.31 -2.08
C TYR A 339 -5.40 28.00 -2.87
N ALA A 340 -4.92 26.88 -2.32
CA ALA A 340 -5.04 25.58 -2.96
C ALA A 340 -6.51 25.20 -3.23
N ALA A 341 -7.43 25.56 -2.33
CA ALA A 341 -8.87 25.36 -2.55
C ALA A 341 -9.46 26.25 -3.65
N ALA A 342 -9.03 27.52 -3.74
CA ALA A 342 -9.50 28.45 -4.76
C ALA A 342 -9.00 28.09 -6.17
N GLU A 343 -7.78 27.58 -6.29
CA GLU A 343 -7.17 27.18 -7.56
C GLU A 343 -7.50 25.75 -7.97
N TYR A 344 -8.11 24.95 -7.10
CA TYR A 344 -8.44 23.56 -7.42
C TYR A 344 -9.43 23.47 -8.59
N ARG A 345 -9.06 22.70 -9.62
CA ARG A 345 -9.90 22.39 -10.79
C ARG A 345 -10.12 20.89 -10.86
N ARG A 346 -11.34 20.42 -10.58
CA ARG A 346 -11.60 18.97 -10.41
C ARG A 346 -11.29 18.17 -11.67
N GLU A 347 -11.42 18.78 -12.83
CA GLU A 347 -11.18 18.19 -14.15
C GLU A 347 -9.71 17.78 -14.30
N GLU A 348 -8.76 18.67 -13.99
CA GLU A 348 -7.31 18.42 -14.08
C GLU A 348 -6.88 17.24 -13.20
N TYR A 349 -7.40 17.18 -11.97
CA TYR A 349 -7.09 16.08 -11.04
C TYR A 349 -7.77 14.78 -11.44
N THR A 350 -8.91 14.85 -12.13
CA THR A 350 -9.58 13.67 -12.67
C THR A 350 -8.75 13.05 -13.80
N GLU A 351 -8.17 13.86 -14.69
CA GLU A 351 -7.26 13.39 -15.74
C GLU A 351 -6.00 12.72 -15.17
N ILE A 352 -5.42 13.29 -14.10
CA ILE A 352 -4.30 12.68 -13.39
C ILE A 352 -4.71 11.32 -12.78
N SER A 353 -5.87 11.28 -12.12
CA SER A 353 -6.36 10.05 -11.48
C SER A 353 -6.70 8.95 -12.48
N ALA A 354 -7.18 9.30 -13.68
CA ALA A 354 -7.49 8.34 -14.74
C ALA A 354 -6.26 7.58 -15.23
N ARG A 355 -5.06 8.15 -15.07
CA ARG A 355 -3.78 7.50 -15.38
C ARG A 355 -3.29 6.54 -14.29
N ILE A 356 -4.00 6.42 -13.16
CA ILE A 356 -3.68 5.41 -12.13
C ILE A 356 -4.03 4.01 -12.64
N THR A 357 -5.13 3.87 -13.39
CA THR A 357 -5.55 2.57 -13.90
C THR A 357 -6.29 2.65 -15.23
N SER A 358 -6.02 1.69 -16.13
CA SER A 358 -6.79 1.55 -17.38
C SER A 358 -8.02 0.64 -17.24
N GLU A 359 -8.22 0.03 -16.08
CA GLU A 359 -9.30 -0.93 -15.84
C GLU A 359 -10.14 -0.50 -14.61
N PRO A 360 -10.72 0.72 -14.61
CA PRO A 360 -11.46 1.24 -13.47
C PRO A 360 -12.67 0.35 -13.14
N GLY A 361 -12.77 -0.05 -11.87
CA GLY A 361 -13.81 -0.94 -11.34
C GLY A 361 -13.66 -2.42 -11.75
N ARG A 362 -12.55 -2.80 -12.38
CA ARG A 362 -12.37 -4.15 -12.96
C ARG A 362 -11.23 -4.93 -12.35
N PHE A 363 -10.49 -4.40 -11.37
CA PHE A 363 -9.35 -5.09 -10.75
C PHE A 363 -9.75 -6.47 -10.23
N HIS A 364 -10.80 -6.56 -9.42
CA HIS A 364 -11.19 -7.83 -8.80
C HIS A 364 -11.57 -8.88 -9.85
N ARG A 365 -12.30 -8.48 -10.90
CA ARG A 365 -12.67 -9.36 -12.02
C ARG A 365 -11.45 -9.86 -12.77
N ASN A 366 -10.56 -8.95 -13.16
CA ASN A 366 -9.40 -9.26 -14.00
C ASN A 366 -8.36 -10.06 -13.20
N MET A 367 -8.09 -9.67 -11.95
CA MET A 367 -7.17 -10.35 -11.04
C MET A 367 -7.67 -11.75 -10.66
N ARG A 368 -8.97 -11.93 -10.37
CA ARG A 368 -9.52 -13.27 -10.08
C ARG A 368 -9.38 -14.20 -11.27
N ARG A 369 -9.65 -13.69 -12.49
CA ARG A 369 -9.44 -14.47 -13.72
C ARG A 369 -7.97 -14.88 -13.90
N LEU A 370 -7.02 -13.97 -13.63
CA LEU A 370 -5.60 -14.28 -13.68
C LEU A 370 -5.23 -15.35 -12.65
N LEU A 371 -5.56 -15.13 -11.38
CA LEU A 371 -5.25 -16.03 -10.28
C LEU A 371 -5.80 -17.45 -10.50
N TYR A 372 -7.08 -17.58 -10.83
CA TYR A 372 -7.73 -18.88 -11.03
C TYR A 372 -7.18 -19.65 -12.23
N ARG A 373 -6.83 -18.94 -13.32
CA ARG A 373 -6.16 -19.56 -14.46
C ARG A 373 -4.78 -20.09 -14.07
N THR A 374 -4.00 -19.34 -13.30
CA THR A 374 -2.70 -19.80 -12.82
C THR A 374 -2.83 -20.98 -11.85
N LEU A 375 -3.90 -21.02 -11.05
CA LEU A 375 -4.26 -22.17 -10.20
C LEU A 375 -4.77 -23.40 -10.98
N GLY A 376 -5.07 -23.27 -12.27
CA GLY A 376 -5.70 -24.32 -13.06
C GLY A 376 -7.12 -24.66 -12.59
N LEU A 377 -7.88 -23.65 -12.12
CA LEU A 377 -9.25 -23.79 -11.62
C LEU A 377 -10.24 -22.94 -12.43
N GLY A 378 -11.47 -23.44 -12.55
CA GLY A 378 -12.62 -22.62 -12.95
C GLY A 378 -13.00 -21.63 -11.84
N GLN A 379 -13.28 -20.38 -12.23
CA GLN A 379 -13.74 -19.34 -11.29
C GLN A 379 -15.08 -19.73 -10.63
N PRO A 380 -15.35 -19.24 -9.41
CA PRO A 380 -16.68 -19.31 -8.81
C PRO A 380 -17.74 -18.68 -9.71
N ALA A 381 -18.94 -19.27 -9.74
CA ALA A 381 -20.05 -18.88 -10.60
C ALA A 381 -20.82 -17.64 -10.10
N HIS A 382 -20.11 -16.61 -9.63
CA HIS A 382 -20.66 -15.31 -9.23
C HIS A 382 -19.62 -14.20 -9.48
N PRO A 383 -20.03 -12.94 -9.71
CA PRO A 383 -19.08 -11.84 -9.85
C PRO A 383 -18.30 -11.61 -8.55
N PRO A 384 -17.01 -11.22 -8.61
CA PRO A 384 -16.29 -10.78 -7.42
C PRO A 384 -16.79 -9.39 -7.00
N VAL A 385 -16.85 -9.15 -5.70
CA VAL A 385 -17.36 -7.89 -5.14
C VAL A 385 -16.18 -7.03 -4.69
N THR A 386 -16.16 -5.77 -5.11
CA THR A 386 -15.24 -4.78 -4.54
C THR A 386 -15.90 -4.18 -3.31
N ALA A 387 -15.46 -4.62 -2.12
CA ALA A 387 -16.01 -4.17 -0.86
C ALA A 387 -15.65 -2.70 -0.57
N GLN A 388 -16.64 -1.95 -0.08
CA GLN A 388 -16.42 -0.61 0.48
C GLN A 388 -15.41 -0.66 1.63
N LEU A 389 -14.74 0.46 1.88
CA LEU A 389 -13.78 0.58 2.98
C LEU A 389 -14.52 0.58 4.32
N PRO A 390 -13.92 -0.01 5.37
CA PRO A 390 -14.50 0.05 6.71
C PRO A 390 -14.51 1.48 7.24
N ALA A 391 -15.46 1.78 8.12
CA ALA A 391 -15.44 3.02 8.87
C ALA A 391 -14.18 3.08 9.75
N PRO A 392 -13.42 4.19 9.74
CA PRO A 392 -12.27 4.35 10.62
C PRO A 392 -12.74 4.48 12.07
N PRO A 393 -11.92 4.08 13.06
CA PRO A 393 -12.16 4.46 14.45
C PRO A 393 -12.06 5.99 14.62
N PRO A 394 -12.59 6.56 15.71
CA PRO A 394 -12.50 8.00 15.96
C PRO A 394 -11.04 8.46 16.10
N LEU A 395 -10.78 9.73 15.78
CA LEU A 395 -9.43 10.31 15.84
C LEU A 395 -8.76 10.19 17.22
N SER A 396 -9.57 10.11 18.28
CA SER A 396 -9.13 9.93 19.67
C SER A 396 -8.68 8.50 19.99
N ALA A 397 -9.05 7.51 19.17
CA ALA A 397 -8.64 6.12 19.37
C ALA A 397 -7.23 5.84 18.87
N TRP A 398 -6.73 6.64 17.92
CA TRP A 398 -5.33 6.57 17.54
C TRP A 398 -4.48 7.27 18.58
N PRO A 399 -3.26 6.75 18.85
CA PRO A 399 -2.45 7.26 19.94
C PRO A 399 -2.31 8.77 19.87
N THR A 400 -3.02 9.48 20.74
CA THR A 400 -2.64 10.79 21.22
C THR A 400 -1.53 10.58 22.25
N ALA A 401 -0.39 10.03 21.81
CA ALA A 401 0.83 9.77 22.58
C ALA A 401 0.65 9.80 24.12
N GLY A 402 -0.03 8.78 24.65
CA GLY A 402 -0.44 8.77 26.05
C GLY A 402 -1.00 7.44 26.58
N GLN A 403 -0.81 6.31 25.91
CA GLN A 403 -0.90 5.04 26.63
C GLN A 403 0.40 4.88 27.41
N GLU A 404 0.29 5.03 28.73
CA GLU A 404 1.36 4.78 29.68
C GLU A 404 1.96 3.40 29.41
N VAL A 405 3.28 3.37 29.23
CA VAL A 405 4.05 2.15 29.42
C VAL A 405 3.92 1.84 30.91
N PRO A 406 3.43 0.66 31.32
CA PRO A 406 3.50 0.25 32.72
C PRO A 406 4.95 0.36 33.17
N ALA A 407 5.17 1.06 34.29
CA ALA A 407 6.49 1.25 34.87
C ALA A 407 7.21 -0.07 35.17
#